data_AF-S9V3J8-F1
#
_entry.id   AF-S9V3J8-F1
#
_cell.length_a   1.000
_cell.length_b   1.000
_cell.length_c   1.000
_cell.angle_alpha   90.00
_cell.angle_beta   90.00
_cell.angle_gamma   90.00
#
_symmetry.space_group_name_H-M   'P 1'
#
loop_
_entity.id
_entity.type
_entity.pdbx_description
1 polymer ?
#
loop_
_entity_poly.entity_id
_entity_poly.type
_entity_poly.pdbx_seq_one_letter_code
_entity_poly.pdbx_strand_id
1 'polypeptide(L)'
;MAAGKTTASMALAKSSWWKDHKDSSVVVNADEFKLSDPQSAYPHAEAHVSSTQEAENLLVQALNQGRSIVFDSTMMWRPFIEQMVAMVRRAHVTLFKRGRGYLPHDDIEEYFVPLEKRPQRLQRPYKIHFLGITVEPDIAVPRGFIRKFTTGRGVPIPTQLRSFKFFAENFPHYVPLMDSTTLYDNNVYVNLEKGELPPVMAEKNEETKNNLCIRDKVAYQKFQRQTTINEDADNIWEIYPSDNVTFNTSSIHSNV
;
A
#
# COMPACT_ATOMS: atom_id res chain seq x y z
N MET A 1 4.38 0.48 -6.63
CA MET A 1 3.98 1.12 -7.91
C MET A 1 4.24 2.61 -7.82
N ALA A 2 4.37 3.34 -8.93
CA ALA A 2 4.92 4.71 -9.01
C ALA A 2 4.11 5.83 -8.31
N ALA A 3 3.36 5.49 -7.26
CA ALA A 3 2.64 6.39 -6.36
C ALA A 3 3.56 7.29 -5.52
N GLY A 4 4.85 6.95 -5.40
CA GLY A 4 5.83 7.70 -4.60
C GLY A 4 6.13 7.09 -3.24
N LYS A 5 6.17 5.75 -3.12
CA LYS A 5 6.49 5.07 -1.86
C LYS A 5 7.81 5.52 -1.21
N THR A 6 8.81 5.90 -2.01
CA THR A 6 10.05 6.53 -1.53
C THR A 6 9.77 7.73 -0.63
N THR A 7 8.73 8.51 -0.94
CA THR A 7 8.30 9.64 -0.13
C THR A 7 7.76 9.21 1.24
N ALA A 8 6.97 8.14 1.30
CA ALA A 8 6.51 7.57 2.57
C ALA A 8 7.70 7.01 3.38
N SER A 9 8.68 6.38 2.71
CA SER A 9 9.93 5.96 3.35
C SER A 9 10.73 7.14 3.92
N MET A 10 10.70 8.30 3.26
CA MET A 10 11.34 9.53 3.76
C MET A 10 10.60 10.15 4.94
N ALA A 11 9.26 10.13 4.90
CA ALA A 11 8.45 10.53 6.06
C ALA A 11 8.79 9.67 7.28
N LEU A 12 8.87 8.35 7.09
CA LEU A 12 9.34 7.43 8.13
C LEU A 12 10.77 7.76 8.55
N ALA A 13 11.69 7.97 7.60
CA ALA A 13 13.09 8.26 7.89
C ALA A 13 13.30 9.50 8.78
N LYS A 14 12.39 10.46 8.69
CA LYS A 14 12.39 11.70 9.48
C LYS A 14 11.74 11.56 10.85
N SER A 15 10.88 10.55 11.05
CA SER A 15 10.22 10.31 12.32
C SER A 15 11.25 10.06 13.44
N SER A 16 10.95 10.51 14.65
CA SER A 16 11.75 10.21 15.84
C SER A 16 11.87 8.71 16.05
N TRP A 17 10.74 8.00 15.91
CA TRP A 17 10.71 6.54 16.05
C TRP A 17 11.74 5.83 15.16
N TRP A 18 11.82 6.19 13.88
CA TRP A 18 12.77 5.55 12.97
C TRP A 18 14.23 5.81 13.35
N LYS A 19 14.56 7.03 13.75
CA LYS A 19 15.93 7.38 14.19
C LYS A 19 16.39 6.49 15.35
N ASP A 20 15.48 6.17 16.27
CA ASP A 20 15.78 5.40 17.46
C ASP A 20 15.73 3.87 17.22
N HIS A 21 14.99 3.41 16.20
CA HIS A 21 14.69 1.97 16.01
C HIS A 21 15.20 1.37 14.70
N LYS A 22 15.78 2.15 13.79
CA LYS A 22 16.22 1.69 12.46
C LYS A 22 17.11 0.45 12.54
N ASP A 23 18.13 0.47 13.39
CA ASP A 23 19.14 -0.61 13.46
C ASP A 23 18.57 -1.93 14.01
N SER A 24 17.46 -1.86 14.74
CA SER A 24 16.75 -3.03 15.26
C SER A 24 15.55 -3.45 14.40
N SER A 25 15.21 -2.67 13.36
CA SER A 25 14.06 -2.92 12.48
C SER A 25 14.40 -3.77 11.27
N VAL A 26 13.44 -4.57 10.80
CA VAL A 26 13.52 -5.31 9.54
C VAL A 26 12.69 -4.59 8.49
N VAL A 27 13.28 -4.27 7.35
CA VAL A 27 12.54 -3.81 6.17
C VAL A 27 12.17 -5.03 5.34
N VAL A 28 10.89 -5.18 5.03
CA VAL A 28 10.35 -6.26 4.21
C VAL A 28 9.81 -5.63 2.93
N ASN A 29 10.44 -5.96 1.81
CA ASN A 29 10.04 -5.49 0.48
C ASN A 29 10.21 -6.61 -0.54
N ALA A 30 9.12 -7.09 -1.11
CA ALA A 30 9.15 -8.16 -2.11
C ALA A 30 9.99 -7.79 -3.35
N ASP A 31 10.10 -6.51 -3.71
CA ASP A 31 10.89 -6.09 -4.87
C ASP A 31 12.41 -6.23 -4.65
N GLU A 32 12.90 -6.32 -3.40
CA GLU A 32 14.34 -6.49 -3.11
C GLU A 32 14.80 -7.92 -3.42
N PHE A 33 13.95 -8.92 -3.20
CA PHE A 33 14.25 -10.32 -3.48
C PHE A 33 14.31 -10.67 -4.98
N LYS A 34 13.85 -9.76 -5.85
CA LYS A 34 13.97 -9.92 -7.31
C LYS A 34 15.39 -9.67 -7.82
N LEU A 35 16.23 -9.00 -7.03
CA LEU A 35 17.58 -8.59 -7.42
C LEU A 35 18.66 -9.56 -6.94
N SER A 36 18.32 -10.49 -6.05
CA SER A 36 19.26 -11.41 -5.39
C SER A 36 19.55 -12.69 -6.16
N ASP A 37 18.88 -12.97 -7.28
CA ASP A 37 19.16 -14.14 -8.12
C ASP A 37 19.66 -13.74 -9.53
N PRO A 38 20.97 -13.48 -9.70
CA PRO A 38 21.59 -13.21 -10.99
C PRO A 38 21.59 -14.43 -11.94
N GLN A 39 21.08 -15.59 -11.51
CA GLN A 39 20.94 -16.81 -12.30
C GLN A 39 19.49 -17.31 -12.46
N SER A 40 18.47 -16.53 -12.09
CA SER A 40 17.07 -16.98 -12.21
C SER A 40 16.67 -17.14 -13.68
N ALA A 41 16.89 -18.34 -14.21
CA ALA A 41 16.35 -18.86 -15.47
C ALA A 41 14.83 -19.15 -15.38
N TYR A 42 14.14 -18.50 -14.44
CA TYR A 42 12.73 -18.68 -14.17
C TYR A 42 11.91 -17.71 -15.03
N PRO A 43 10.79 -18.15 -15.64
CA PRO A 43 9.82 -17.25 -16.23
C PRO A 43 9.46 -16.12 -15.26
N HIS A 44 9.25 -14.90 -15.77
CA HIS A 44 9.05 -13.68 -14.96
C HIS A 44 7.99 -13.82 -13.85
N ALA A 45 6.96 -14.65 -14.06
CA ALA A 45 5.90 -14.95 -13.10
C ALA A 45 6.38 -15.79 -11.89
N GLU A 46 7.27 -16.75 -12.07
CA GLU A 46 7.78 -17.62 -11.00
C GLU A 46 8.73 -16.84 -10.07
N ALA A 47 9.54 -15.94 -10.63
CA ALA A 47 10.36 -15.01 -9.85
C ALA A 47 9.49 -14.08 -8.97
N HIS A 48 8.32 -13.66 -9.46
CA HIS A 48 7.36 -12.88 -8.68
C HIS A 48 6.80 -13.66 -7.49
N VAL A 49 6.39 -14.93 -7.70
CA VAL A 49 5.89 -15.79 -6.63
C VAL A 49 6.97 -16.04 -5.58
N SER A 50 8.17 -16.42 -6.00
CA SER A 50 9.31 -16.66 -5.10
C SER A 50 9.63 -15.42 -4.24
N SER A 51 9.75 -14.24 -4.85
CA SER A 51 10.04 -12.99 -4.13
C SER A 51 8.97 -12.61 -3.09
N THR A 52 7.71 -12.94 -3.37
CA THR A 52 6.60 -12.69 -2.45
C THR A 52 6.67 -13.64 -1.27
N GLN A 53 6.94 -14.93 -1.53
CA GLN A 53 7.09 -15.94 -0.49
C GLN A 53 8.28 -15.66 0.43
N GLU A 54 9.41 -15.20 -0.11
CA GLU A 54 10.58 -14.81 0.69
C GLU A 54 10.29 -13.60 1.58
N ALA A 55 9.60 -12.58 1.05
CA ALA A 55 9.15 -11.44 1.86
C ALA A 55 8.18 -11.86 2.99
N GLU A 56 7.25 -12.77 2.72
CA GLU A 56 6.34 -13.32 3.73
C GLU A 56 7.09 -14.13 4.80
N ASN A 57 8.06 -14.96 4.40
CA ASN A 57 8.91 -15.70 5.32
C ASN A 57 9.73 -14.77 6.22
N LEU A 58 10.35 -13.73 5.64
CA LEU A 58 11.11 -12.73 6.39
C LEU A 58 10.21 -11.98 7.37
N LEU A 59 8.99 -11.61 6.96
CA LEU A 59 7.99 -10.98 7.83
C LEU A 59 7.70 -11.85 9.05
N VAL A 60 7.38 -13.13 8.83
CA VAL A 60 7.07 -14.08 9.90
C VAL A 60 8.28 -14.30 10.82
N GLN A 61 9.48 -14.45 10.26
CA GLN A 61 10.70 -14.63 11.02
C GLN A 61 10.99 -13.42 11.92
N ALA A 62 10.95 -12.21 11.36
CA ALA A 62 11.15 -10.97 12.10
C ALA A 62 10.13 -10.80 13.24
N LEU A 63 8.86 -11.12 12.94
CA LEU A 63 7.78 -11.05 13.89
C LEU A 63 7.97 -12.06 15.03
N ASN A 64 8.32 -13.30 14.71
CA ASN A 64 8.65 -14.35 15.69
C ASN A 64 9.84 -13.98 16.58
N GLN A 65 10.82 -13.24 16.05
CA GLN A 65 11.95 -12.72 16.83
C GLN A 65 11.59 -11.50 17.70
N GLY A 66 10.37 -10.96 17.59
CA GLY A 66 9.95 -9.78 18.34
C GLY A 66 10.55 -8.47 17.83
N ARG A 67 11.00 -8.43 16.57
CA ARG A 67 11.60 -7.24 15.96
C ARG A 67 10.57 -6.26 15.45
N SER A 68 10.93 -4.98 15.43
CA SER A 68 10.18 -3.95 14.69
C SER A 68 10.27 -4.22 13.18
N ILE A 69 9.20 -3.94 12.45
CA ILE A 69 9.10 -4.24 11.01
C ILE A 69 8.61 -3.01 10.26
N VAL A 70 9.24 -2.73 9.11
CA VAL A 70 8.71 -1.85 8.07
C VAL A 70 8.30 -2.72 6.90
N PHE A 71 7.00 -2.76 6.62
CA PHE A 71 6.46 -3.58 5.54
C PHE A 71 6.10 -2.69 4.35
N ASP A 72 6.84 -2.82 3.24
CA ASP A 72 6.56 -2.13 1.98
C ASP A 72 5.67 -3.00 1.09
N SER A 73 4.43 -2.54 0.89
CA SER A 73 3.46 -3.20 0.01
C SER A 73 2.58 -2.19 -0.71
N THR A 74 1.85 -2.66 -1.72
CA THR A 74 0.83 -1.87 -2.42
C THR A 74 -0.46 -1.72 -1.63
N MET A 75 -0.66 -2.53 -0.58
CA MET A 75 -1.89 -2.56 0.22
C MET A 75 -3.16 -2.86 -0.61
N MET A 76 -3.01 -3.42 -1.81
CA MET A 76 -4.15 -3.63 -2.72
C MET A 76 -5.00 -4.85 -2.36
N TRP A 77 -4.45 -5.85 -1.67
CA TRP A 77 -5.11 -7.14 -1.46
C TRP A 77 -5.62 -7.27 -0.02
N ARG A 78 -6.92 -7.08 0.17
CA ARG A 78 -7.53 -7.02 1.50
C ARG A 78 -7.39 -8.28 2.34
N PRO A 79 -7.65 -9.51 1.83
CA PRO A 79 -7.55 -10.72 2.64
C PRO A 79 -6.15 -10.91 3.25
N PHE A 80 -5.10 -10.62 2.48
CA PHE A 80 -3.72 -10.66 2.96
C PHE A 80 -3.49 -9.66 4.09
N ILE A 81 -3.92 -8.40 3.94
CA ILE A 81 -3.71 -7.35 4.95
C ILE A 81 -4.48 -7.65 6.23
N GLU A 82 -5.72 -8.14 6.14
CA GLU A 82 -6.51 -8.53 7.33
C GLU A 82 -5.84 -9.67 8.11
N GLN A 83 -5.39 -10.71 7.41
CA GLN A 83 -4.67 -11.83 8.03
C GLN A 83 -3.32 -11.38 8.63
N MET A 84 -2.59 -10.50 7.95
CA MET A 84 -1.35 -9.93 8.47
C MET A 84 -1.59 -9.15 9.76
N VAL A 85 -2.59 -8.27 9.79
CA VAL A 85 -2.92 -7.51 11.01
C VAL A 85 -3.32 -8.46 12.13
N ALA A 86 -4.18 -9.45 11.85
CA ALA A 86 -4.58 -10.45 12.85
C ALA A 86 -3.38 -11.22 13.43
N MET A 87 -2.43 -11.62 12.57
CA MET A 87 -1.16 -12.22 12.98
C MET A 87 -0.36 -11.27 13.88
N VAL A 88 -0.11 -10.04 13.44
CA VAL A 88 0.69 -9.04 14.16
C VAL A 88 0.11 -8.71 15.53
N ARG A 89 -1.23 -8.58 15.65
CA ARG A 89 -1.90 -8.34 16.93
C ARG A 89 -1.69 -9.48 17.92
N ARG A 90 -1.64 -10.73 17.44
CA ARG A 90 -1.45 -11.94 18.25
C ARG A 90 0.02 -12.32 18.45
N ALA A 91 0.93 -11.69 17.70
CA ALA A 91 2.33 -12.02 17.71
C ALA A 91 2.95 -11.96 19.10
N HIS A 92 2.51 -11.10 20.00
CA HIS A 92 3.09 -11.00 21.35
C HIS A 92 2.93 -12.27 22.22
N VAL A 93 2.00 -13.17 21.88
CA VAL A 93 1.75 -14.42 22.62
C VAL A 93 1.83 -15.69 21.76
N THR A 94 1.87 -15.56 20.44
CA THR A 94 1.80 -16.69 19.51
C THR A 94 2.94 -16.60 18.49
N LEU A 95 3.60 -17.72 18.22
CA LEU A 95 4.50 -17.90 17.09
C LEU A 95 3.68 -18.28 15.86
N PHE A 96 4.11 -17.81 14.69
CA PHE A 96 3.43 -18.07 13.43
C PHE A 96 4.36 -18.73 12.43
N LYS A 97 3.78 -19.36 11.42
CA LYS A 97 4.46 -19.76 10.19
C LYS A 97 3.72 -19.21 8.97
N ARG A 98 4.40 -19.11 7.84
CA ARG A 98 3.74 -18.85 6.56
C ARG A 98 2.74 -19.98 6.26
N GLY A 99 1.57 -19.60 5.78
CA GLY A 99 0.56 -20.52 5.27
C GLY A 99 0.79 -20.85 3.80
N ARG A 100 -0.22 -21.46 3.17
CA ARG A 100 -0.17 -21.83 1.74
C ARG A 100 -0.20 -20.62 0.80
N GLY A 101 -0.70 -19.48 1.27
CA GLY A 101 -0.94 -18.28 0.48
C GLY A 101 -2.22 -18.36 -0.35
N TYR A 102 -2.26 -17.61 -1.45
CA TYR A 102 -3.32 -17.68 -2.46
C TYR A 102 -3.05 -18.84 -3.43
N LEU A 103 -4.04 -19.70 -3.63
CA LEU A 103 -4.03 -20.77 -4.62
C LEU A 103 -5.22 -20.58 -5.57
N PRO A 104 -5.03 -20.50 -6.91
CA PRO A 104 -6.11 -20.19 -7.86
C PRO A 104 -7.33 -21.14 -7.87
N HIS A 105 -7.20 -22.32 -7.25
CA HIS A 105 -8.25 -23.35 -7.21
C HIS A 105 -8.77 -23.62 -5.79
N ASP A 106 -8.34 -22.81 -4.81
CA ASP A 106 -8.72 -22.95 -3.41
C ASP A 106 -9.51 -21.69 -3.02
N ASP A 107 -10.75 -21.86 -2.56
CA ASP A 107 -11.62 -20.73 -2.20
C ASP A 107 -11.16 -20.02 -0.91
N ILE A 108 -10.16 -20.58 -0.22
CA ILE A 108 -9.68 -20.11 1.08
C ILE A 108 -8.21 -19.73 0.97
N GLU A 109 -7.94 -18.44 1.08
CA GLU A 109 -6.58 -17.90 1.20
C GLU A 109 -6.09 -18.05 2.65
N GLU A 110 -4.92 -18.67 2.85
CA GLU A 110 -4.32 -18.84 4.18
C GLU A 110 -2.86 -18.41 4.14
N TYR A 111 -2.58 -17.16 4.48
CA TYR A 111 -1.24 -16.57 4.41
C TYR A 111 -0.40 -16.80 5.67
N PHE A 112 -1.05 -16.87 6.84
CA PHE A 112 -0.36 -16.99 8.12
C PHE A 112 -1.08 -17.96 9.05
N VAL A 113 -0.35 -18.92 9.61
CA VAL A 113 -0.90 -19.98 10.47
C VAL A 113 -0.29 -19.89 11.86
N PRO A 114 -1.09 -19.89 12.94
CA PRO A 114 -0.58 -20.03 14.30
C PRO A 114 0.20 -21.35 14.44
N LEU A 115 1.42 -21.28 14.95
CA LEU A 115 2.26 -22.45 15.19
C LEU A 115 2.06 -22.95 16.62
N GLU A 116 2.47 -22.14 17.60
CA GLU A 116 2.41 -22.47 19.02
C GLU A 116 2.41 -21.21 19.89
N LYS A 117 2.19 -21.38 21.20
CA LYS A 117 2.37 -20.28 22.15
C LYS A 117 3.85 -19.92 22.24
N ARG A 118 4.15 -18.63 22.36
CA ARG A 118 5.53 -18.21 22.61
C ARG A 118 6.05 -18.76 23.94
N PRO A 119 7.26 -19.35 23.98
CA PRO A 119 7.92 -19.70 25.23
C PRO A 119 8.12 -18.49 26.14
N GLN A 120 8.51 -17.35 25.53
CA GLN A 120 8.62 -16.05 26.20
C GLN A 120 7.74 -15.04 25.46
N ARG A 121 6.73 -14.52 26.17
CA ARG A 121 5.85 -13.48 25.62
C ARG A 121 6.63 -12.20 25.41
N LEU A 122 6.30 -11.47 24.34
CA LEU A 122 6.78 -10.11 24.18
C LEU A 122 6.12 -9.22 25.24
N GLN A 123 6.86 -8.23 25.76
CA GLN A 123 6.35 -7.39 26.84
C GLN A 123 5.09 -6.61 26.45
N ARG A 124 4.93 -6.27 25.17
CA ARG A 124 3.80 -5.49 24.65
C ARG A 124 3.33 -6.03 23.30
N PRO A 125 2.03 -5.92 22.98
CA PRO A 125 1.54 -6.06 21.63
C PRO A 125 2.19 -5.06 20.68
N TYR A 126 2.28 -5.43 19.40
CA TYR A 126 2.72 -4.52 18.36
C TYR A 126 1.75 -3.35 18.19
N LYS A 127 2.33 -2.15 18.02
CA LYS A 127 1.62 -1.01 17.43
C LYS A 127 1.76 -1.04 15.92
N ILE A 128 0.67 -0.81 15.20
CA ILE A 128 0.61 -0.83 13.74
C ILE A 128 0.36 0.58 13.24
N HIS A 129 1.37 1.14 12.58
CA HIS A 129 1.34 2.47 11.98
C HIS A 129 1.24 2.33 10.46
N PHE A 130 0.18 2.90 9.87
CA PHE A 130 -0.05 2.81 8.43
C PHE A 130 0.24 4.14 7.73
N LEU A 131 1.27 4.15 6.88
CA LEU A 131 1.60 5.28 6.02
C LEU A 131 1.15 4.97 4.59
N GLY A 132 0.01 5.53 4.18
CA GLY A 132 -0.51 5.47 2.83
C GLY A 132 0.00 6.65 1.99
N ILE A 133 0.21 6.42 0.70
CA ILE A 133 0.52 7.47 -0.27
C ILE A 133 -0.21 7.16 -1.57
N THR A 134 -0.85 8.17 -2.14
CA THR A 134 -1.53 8.05 -3.44
C THR A 134 -1.17 9.22 -4.34
N VAL A 135 -1.41 9.03 -5.64
CA VAL A 135 -1.28 10.03 -6.70
C VAL A 135 -2.30 9.67 -7.77
N GLU A 136 -2.75 10.64 -8.55
CA GLU A 136 -3.64 10.37 -9.67
C GLU A 136 -2.92 9.54 -10.77
N PRO A 137 -3.64 8.61 -11.43
CA PRO A 137 -3.08 7.76 -12.47
C PRO A 137 -2.43 8.50 -13.64
N ASP A 138 -2.97 9.66 -14.03
CA ASP A 138 -2.46 10.51 -15.10
C ASP A 138 -1.03 11.02 -14.84
N ILE A 139 -0.65 11.15 -13.57
CA ILE A 139 0.71 11.49 -13.14
C ILE A 139 1.54 10.20 -12.92
N ALA A 140 0.95 9.18 -12.31
CA ALA A 140 1.68 7.97 -11.92
C ALA A 140 2.09 7.08 -13.10
N VAL A 141 1.26 6.97 -14.13
CA VAL A 141 1.51 6.12 -15.31
C VAL A 141 2.70 6.65 -16.12
N PRO A 142 2.78 7.96 -16.49
CA PRO A 142 3.97 8.51 -17.13
C PRO A 142 5.25 8.32 -16.29
N ARG A 143 5.18 8.52 -14.95
CA ARG A 143 6.32 8.25 -14.05
C ARG A 143 6.77 6.80 -14.12
N GLY A 144 5.82 5.86 -14.13
CA GLY A 144 6.09 4.42 -14.26
C GLY A 144 6.73 4.07 -15.60
N PHE A 145 6.26 4.70 -16.68
CA PHE A 145 6.81 4.55 -18.02
C PHE A 145 8.25 5.04 -18.10
N ILE A 146 8.54 6.26 -17.62
CA ILE A 146 9.91 6.81 -17.56
C ILE A 146 10.83 5.89 -16.75
N ARG A 147 10.38 5.38 -15.60
CA ARG A 147 11.16 4.46 -14.76
C ARG A 147 11.50 3.14 -15.46
N LYS A 148 10.61 2.64 -16.32
CA LYS A 148 10.86 1.45 -17.15
C LYS A 148 12.05 1.68 -18.08
N PHE A 149 12.14 2.85 -18.71
CA PHE A 149 13.27 3.18 -19.59
C PHE A 149 14.58 3.40 -18.82
N THR A 150 14.53 4.07 -17.67
CA THR A 150 15.75 4.43 -16.93
C THR A 150 16.34 3.29 -16.11
N THR A 151 15.50 2.37 -15.62
CA THR A 151 15.94 1.32 -14.69
C THR A 151 15.57 -0.10 -15.11
N GLY A 152 14.90 -0.27 -16.25
CA GLY A 152 14.32 -1.55 -16.68
C GLY A 152 13.08 -1.98 -15.89
N ARG A 153 12.74 -1.29 -14.78
CA ARG A 153 11.65 -1.67 -13.87
C ARG A 153 10.34 -0.93 -14.19
N GLY A 154 9.51 -1.55 -15.02
CA GLY A 154 8.13 -1.14 -15.28
C GLY A 154 7.11 -1.99 -14.55
N VAL A 155 5.86 -1.53 -14.52
CA VAL A 155 4.71 -2.39 -14.17
C VAL A 155 3.65 -2.23 -15.26
N PRO A 156 2.97 -3.30 -15.70
CA PRO A 156 1.89 -3.17 -16.67
C PRO A 156 0.83 -2.16 -16.20
N ILE A 157 0.33 -1.34 -17.14
CA ILE A 157 -0.64 -0.29 -16.84
C ILE A 157 -1.90 -0.86 -16.18
N PRO A 158 -2.52 -1.96 -16.67
CA PRO A 158 -3.71 -2.52 -16.00
C PRO A 158 -3.45 -2.93 -14.56
N THR A 159 -2.29 -3.53 -14.27
CA THR A 159 -1.89 -3.86 -12.90
C THR A 159 -1.72 -2.60 -12.04
N GLN A 160 -1.18 -1.52 -12.62
CA GLN A 160 -0.99 -0.26 -11.92
C GLN A 160 -2.33 0.41 -11.59
N LEU A 161 -3.26 0.45 -12.53
CA LEU A 161 -4.61 0.96 -12.35
C LEU A 161 -5.39 0.15 -11.31
N ARG A 162 -5.34 -1.19 -11.40
CA ARG A 162 -5.93 -2.11 -10.41
C ARG A 162 -5.44 -1.84 -9.00
N SER A 163 -4.14 -1.59 -8.83
CA SER A 163 -3.58 -1.30 -7.52
C SER A 163 -4.08 0.01 -6.93
N PHE A 164 -4.27 1.07 -7.74
CA PHE A 164 -4.85 2.33 -7.25
C PHE A 164 -6.29 2.12 -6.80
N LYS A 165 -7.08 1.46 -7.65
CA LYS A 165 -8.48 1.15 -7.39
C LYS A 165 -8.68 0.38 -6.09
N PHE A 166 -8.03 -0.77 -5.97
CA PHE A 166 -8.17 -1.60 -4.79
C PHE A 166 -7.51 -1.00 -3.55
N PHE A 167 -6.46 -0.20 -3.69
CA PHE A 167 -5.95 0.54 -2.52
C PHE A 167 -6.99 1.53 -2.00
N ALA A 168 -7.60 2.32 -2.88
CA ALA A 168 -8.64 3.28 -2.51
C ALA A 168 -9.89 2.60 -1.94
N GLU A 169 -10.32 1.50 -2.54
CA GLU A 169 -11.49 0.73 -2.11
C GLU A 169 -11.28 0.14 -0.72
N ASN A 170 -10.09 -0.39 -0.44
CA ASN A 170 -9.81 -1.07 0.81
C ASN A 170 -9.31 -0.16 1.94
N PHE A 171 -8.87 1.06 1.63
CA PHE A 171 -8.36 1.99 2.64
C PHE A 171 -9.31 2.22 3.83
N PRO A 172 -10.62 2.46 3.65
CA PRO A 172 -11.56 2.60 4.76
C PRO A 172 -11.65 1.36 5.65
N HIS A 173 -11.45 0.16 5.09
CA HIS A 173 -11.42 -1.09 5.83
C HIS A 173 -10.13 -1.26 6.65
N TYR A 174 -9.01 -0.73 6.18
CA TYR A 174 -7.73 -0.81 6.90
C TYR A 174 -7.67 0.16 8.08
N VAL A 175 -8.15 1.39 7.93
CA VAL A 175 -8.10 2.44 8.97
C VAL A 175 -8.51 1.95 10.37
N PRO A 176 -9.63 1.24 10.59
CA PRO A 176 -10.00 0.76 11.93
C PRO A 176 -9.05 -0.31 12.50
N LEU A 177 -8.34 -1.06 11.65
CA LEU A 177 -7.43 -2.14 12.06
C LEU A 177 -6.08 -1.61 12.60
N MET A 178 -5.71 -0.39 12.21
CA MET A 178 -4.43 0.25 12.54
C MET A 178 -4.53 1.12 13.79
N ASP A 179 -3.41 1.31 14.50
CA ASP A 179 -3.36 2.24 15.66
C ASP A 179 -3.24 3.69 15.19
N SER A 180 -2.46 3.93 14.14
CA SER A 180 -2.43 5.22 13.45
C SER A 180 -2.44 5.03 11.94
N THR A 181 -2.94 6.03 11.23
CA THR A 181 -2.95 6.07 9.77
C THR A 181 -2.66 7.49 9.30
N THR A 182 -1.80 7.62 8.29
CA THR A 182 -1.58 8.89 7.59
C THR A 182 -1.64 8.60 6.10
N LEU A 183 -2.45 9.35 5.37
CA LEU A 183 -2.58 9.26 3.92
C LEU A 183 -2.00 10.54 3.31
N TYR A 184 -0.94 10.40 2.52
CA TYR A 184 -0.30 11.50 1.81
C TYR A 184 -0.83 11.65 0.39
N ASP A 185 -0.99 12.91 -0.05
CA ASP A 185 -1.31 13.26 -1.43
C ASP A 185 -0.03 13.62 -2.21
N ASN A 186 0.40 12.75 -3.12
CA ASN A 186 1.59 12.92 -3.94
C ASN A 186 1.30 13.47 -5.36
N ASN A 187 0.13 14.10 -5.54
CA ASN A 187 -0.20 14.90 -6.72
C ASN A 187 0.59 16.21 -6.80
N VAL A 188 1.09 16.69 -5.67
CA VAL A 188 1.89 17.91 -5.58
C VAL A 188 3.37 17.56 -5.69
N TYR A 189 4.13 18.34 -6.46
CA TYR A 189 5.58 18.22 -6.49
C TYR A 189 6.17 18.74 -5.17
N VAL A 190 6.96 17.91 -4.49
CA VAL A 190 7.67 18.28 -3.26
C VAL A 190 9.16 18.05 -3.42
N ASN A 191 9.97 18.93 -2.83
CA ASN A 191 11.42 18.75 -2.80
C ASN A 191 11.82 17.83 -1.65
N LEU A 192 11.89 16.54 -1.96
CA LEU A 192 12.31 15.50 -1.04
C LEU A 192 13.71 15.73 -0.47
N GLU A 193 14.68 16.25 -1.25
CA GLU A 193 16.05 16.51 -0.78
C GLU A 193 16.12 17.62 0.27
N LYS A 194 15.28 18.65 0.13
CA LYS A 194 15.05 19.66 1.17
C LYS A 194 14.21 19.14 2.34
N GLY A 195 13.70 17.92 2.20
CA GLY A 195 12.96 17.24 3.23
C GLY A 195 11.48 17.64 3.30
N GLU A 196 10.95 18.24 2.24
CA GLU A 196 9.51 18.49 2.13
C GLU A 196 8.78 17.15 1.98
N LEU A 197 7.65 17.01 2.68
CA LEU A 197 6.76 15.87 2.52
C LEU A 197 5.49 16.33 1.79
N PRO A 198 4.82 15.46 1.03
CA PRO A 198 3.55 15.78 0.43
C PRO A 198 2.52 16.12 1.50
N PRO A 199 1.50 16.93 1.16
CA PRO A 199 0.45 17.26 2.10
C PRO A 199 -0.26 16.01 2.62
N VAL A 200 -0.63 16.05 3.90
CA VAL A 200 -1.46 15.01 4.53
C VAL A 200 -2.90 15.22 4.07
N MET A 201 -3.45 14.23 3.38
CA MET A 201 -4.83 14.21 2.89
C MET A 201 -5.80 13.82 4.01
N ALA A 202 -5.47 12.78 4.76
CA ALA A 202 -6.25 12.28 5.89
C ALA A 202 -5.35 11.62 6.93
N GLU A 203 -5.76 11.65 8.20
CA GLU A 203 -5.02 11.00 9.28
C GLU A 203 -5.90 10.52 10.42
N LYS A 204 -5.43 9.48 11.12
CA LYS A 204 -6.00 8.91 12.34
C LYS A 204 -4.85 8.72 13.32
N ASN A 205 -4.91 9.35 14.47
CA ASN A 205 -3.92 9.21 15.54
C ASN A 205 -4.53 9.65 16.89
N GLU A 206 -3.72 9.71 17.94
CA GLU A 206 -4.17 10.14 19.27
C GLU A 206 -4.69 11.60 19.27
N GLU A 207 -4.11 12.49 18.46
CA GLU A 207 -4.55 13.89 18.32
C GLU A 207 -5.94 14.00 17.68
N THR A 208 -6.26 13.12 16.73
CA THR A 208 -7.60 13.02 16.13
C THR A 208 -8.59 12.18 16.96
N LYS A 209 -8.24 11.86 18.21
CA LYS A 209 -9.02 10.99 19.11
C LYS A 209 -9.33 9.63 18.48
N ASN A 210 -8.37 9.08 17.72
CA ASN A 210 -8.48 7.83 16.98
C ASN A 210 -9.57 7.78 15.90
N ASN A 211 -10.07 8.93 15.46
CA ASN A 211 -10.99 9.05 14.32
C ASN A 211 -10.24 9.48 13.06
N LEU A 212 -10.70 9.05 11.90
CA LEU A 212 -10.15 9.52 10.62
C LEU A 212 -10.57 10.99 10.39
N CYS A 213 -9.60 11.90 10.42
CA CYS A 213 -9.76 13.31 10.10
C CYS A 213 -9.31 13.57 8.66
N ILE A 214 -10.20 14.08 7.83
CA ILE A 214 -9.89 14.51 6.46
C ILE A 214 -9.39 15.95 6.52
N ARG A 215 -8.13 16.17 6.15
CA ARG A 215 -7.47 17.49 6.16
C ARG A 215 -7.70 18.23 4.86
N ASP A 216 -7.66 17.52 3.74
CA ASP A 216 -7.98 18.05 2.41
C ASP A 216 -9.12 17.24 1.79
N LYS A 217 -10.32 17.84 1.78
CA LYS A 217 -11.52 17.20 1.23
C LYS A 217 -11.45 17.00 -0.28
N VAL A 218 -10.83 17.92 -1.00
CA VAL A 218 -10.76 17.86 -2.48
C VAL A 218 -9.80 16.77 -2.90
N ALA A 219 -8.62 16.70 -2.26
CA ALA A 219 -7.67 15.63 -2.50
C ALA A 219 -8.25 14.26 -2.09
N TYR A 220 -8.98 14.19 -0.97
CA TYR A 220 -9.64 12.96 -0.53
C TYR A 220 -10.74 12.50 -1.49
N GLN A 221 -11.53 13.41 -2.06
CA GLN A 221 -12.53 13.07 -3.08
C GLN A 221 -11.88 12.48 -4.34
N LYS A 222 -10.73 13.02 -4.78
CA LYS A 222 -9.96 12.44 -5.91
C LYS A 222 -9.50 11.03 -5.58
N PHE A 223 -8.96 10.82 -4.37
CA PHE A 223 -8.60 9.49 -3.90
C PHE A 223 -9.80 8.53 -3.87
N GLN A 224 -10.96 8.96 -3.37
CA GLN A 224 -12.17 8.14 -3.37
C GLN A 224 -12.64 7.80 -4.79
N ARG A 225 -12.49 8.72 -5.74
CA ARG A 225 -12.78 8.47 -7.17
C ARG A 225 -11.92 7.34 -7.74
N GLN A 226 -10.74 7.07 -7.20
CA GLN A 226 -9.90 5.95 -7.67
C GLN A 226 -10.60 4.59 -7.57
N THR A 227 -11.59 4.43 -6.68
CA THR A 227 -12.43 3.22 -6.61
C THR A 227 -13.18 2.91 -7.91
N THR A 228 -13.41 3.91 -8.76
CA THR A 228 -14.12 3.75 -10.04
C THR A 228 -13.20 3.55 -11.23
N ILE A 229 -11.89 3.46 -11.03
CA ILE A 229 -10.93 3.31 -12.13
C ILE A 229 -11.29 2.13 -13.04
N ASN A 230 -11.32 2.40 -14.35
CA ASN A 230 -11.32 1.38 -15.39
C ASN A 230 -9.91 0.84 -15.55
N GLU A 231 -9.70 -0.43 -15.19
CA GLU A 231 -8.40 -1.09 -15.25
C GLU A 231 -7.97 -1.43 -16.68
N ASP A 232 -8.94 -1.50 -17.59
CA ASP A 232 -8.77 -1.83 -19.00
C ASP A 232 -8.79 -0.57 -19.89
N ALA A 233 -8.53 0.61 -19.29
CA ALA A 233 -8.48 1.88 -20.02
C ALA A 233 -7.35 1.88 -21.06
N ASP A 234 -7.68 2.17 -22.31
CA ASP A 234 -6.73 2.27 -23.41
C ASP A 234 -6.18 3.70 -23.57
N ASN A 235 -6.86 4.70 -23.00
CA ASN A 235 -6.41 6.09 -23.00
C ASN A 235 -6.83 6.85 -21.73
N ILE A 236 -6.30 8.08 -21.57
CA ILE A 236 -6.49 8.89 -20.36
C ILE A 236 -7.95 9.24 -20.07
N TRP A 237 -8.79 9.34 -21.12
CA TRP A 237 -10.20 9.70 -20.98
C TRP A 237 -11.05 8.54 -20.46
N GLU A 238 -10.54 7.32 -20.55
CA GLU A 238 -11.21 6.10 -20.11
C GLU A 238 -10.85 5.69 -18.68
N ILE A 239 -9.84 6.32 -18.05
CA ILE A 239 -9.37 5.96 -16.70
C ILE A 239 -10.51 6.02 -15.70
N TYR A 240 -11.36 7.04 -15.80
CA TYR A 240 -12.56 7.18 -15.00
C TYR A 240 -13.78 7.06 -15.91
N PRO A 241 -14.86 6.37 -15.49
CA PRO A 241 -16.12 6.39 -16.20
C PRO A 241 -16.54 7.84 -16.41
N SER A 242 -16.94 8.20 -17.63
CA SER A 242 -17.54 9.51 -17.87
C SER A 242 -18.77 9.61 -16.97
N ASP A 243 -18.79 10.59 -16.07
CA ASP A 243 -20.05 11.01 -15.48
C ASP A 243 -20.96 11.33 -16.66
N ASN A 244 -22.05 10.58 -16.84
CA ASN A 244 -23.14 11.01 -17.71
C ASN A 244 -23.72 12.27 -17.07
N VAL A 245 -23.02 13.39 -17.21
CA VAL A 245 -23.60 14.71 -17.07
C VAL A 245 -24.55 14.80 -18.24
N THR A 246 -25.79 14.38 -18.01
CA THR A 246 -26.92 14.83 -18.81
C THR A 246 -26.88 16.35 -18.75
N PHE A 247 -26.21 16.97 -19.72
CA PHE A 247 -26.46 18.35 -20.08
C PHE A 247 -27.92 18.40 -20.48
N ASN A 248 -28.79 18.76 -19.53
CA ASN A 248 -30.15 19.17 -19.83
C ASN A 248 -30.03 20.49 -20.60
N THR A 249 -29.77 20.39 -21.90
CA THR A 249 -30.03 21.46 -22.87
C THR A 249 -31.55 21.54 -23.07
N SER A 250 -32.23 21.99 -22.03
CA SER A 250 -33.65 22.31 -22.06
C SER A 250 -33.84 23.59 -21.29
N SER A 251 -33.51 24.71 -21.92
CA SER A 251 -34.16 26.03 -21.77
C SER A 251 -33.29 27.14 -22.36
N ILE A 252 -33.16 27.18 -23.70
CA ILE A 252 -33.04 28.46 -24.42
C ILE A 252 -33.82 28.32 -25.72
N HIS A 253 -35.15 28.31 -25.62
CA HIS A 253 -36.00 28.78 -26.70
C HIS A 253 -37.25 29.42 -26.11
N SER A 254 -37.58 30.57 -26.68
CA SER A 254 -38.83 31.34 -26.54
C SER A 254 -38.86 32.29 -25.33
N ASN A 255 -38.54 33.55 -25.58
CA ASN A 255 -39.61 34.54 -25.68
C ASN A 255 -39.21 35.67 -26.64
N VAL A 256 -40.15 35.92 -27.54
CA VAL A 256 -40.28 37.05 -28.47
C VAL A 256 -40.39 38.35 -27.69
#